data_AF-A0A7V8XH77-F1
#
_entry.id   AF-A0A7V8XH77-F1
#
_cell.length_a   1.000
_cell.length_b   1.000
_cell.length_c   1.000
_cell.angle_alpha   90.00
_cell.angle_beta   90.00
_cell.angle_gamma   90.00
#
_symmetry.space_group_name_H-M   'P 1'
#
loop_
_entity.id
_entity.type
_entity.pdbx_description
1 polymer ?
#
loop_
_entity_poly.entity_id
_entity_poly.type
_entity_poly.pdbx_seq_one_letter_code
_entity_poly.pdbx_strand_id
1 'polypeptide(L)'
;MFRWYVINTYSGHENKVKANLEHRIVSMNQAPRFRRVVVPTEQVIETKDGQKVQIEKRVLPGYVLVNMDLNDDAWSVVKNTPGVTGFVGAGAKPVPLAQAEVDRILHTGTGAGGA
;
A
#
# COMPACT_ATOMS: atom_id res chain seq x y z
N MET A 1 -5.24 -18.06 2.08
CA MET A 1 -5.84 -17.32 3.22
C MET A 1 -5.27 -15.92 3.17
N PHE A 2 -6.10 -14.90 2.92
CA PHE A 2 -5.62 -13.55 2.61
C PHE A 2 -4.95 -12.90 3.83
N ARG A 3 -3.78 -12.31 3.61
CA ARG A 3 -2.99 -11.63 4.64
C ARG A 3 -2.54 -10.28 4.12
N TRP A 4 -2.34 -9.36 5.05
CA TRP A 4 -1.79 -8.06 4.72
C TRP A 4 -0.27 -8.11 4.71
N TYR A 5 0.32 -7.50 3.71
CA TYR A 5 1.75 -7.35 3.55
C TYR A 5 2.07 -5.88 3.29
N VAL A 6 3.24 -5.46 3.72
CA VAL A 6 3.77 -4.13 3.41
C VAL A 6 4.87 -4.27 2.36
N ILE A 7 4.76 -3.43 1.35
CA ILE A 7 5.70 -3.29 0.25
C ILE A 7 6.46 -1.99 0.49
N ASN A 8 7.79 -2.09 0.43
CA ASN A 8 8.67 -0.94 0.42
C ASN A 8 8.88 -0.49 -1.05
N THR A 9 8.84 0.81 -1.25
CA THR A 9 8.84 1.46 -2.56
C THR A 9 9.69 2.71 -2.50
N TYR A 10 10.11 3.22 -3.65
CA TYR A 10 10.77 4.52 -3.70
C TYR A 10 9.78 5.64 -3.36
N SER A 11 10.17 6.52 -2.43
CA SER A 11 9.40 7.72 -2.09
C SER A 11 9.06 8.52 -3.36
N GLY A 12 7.81 8.94 -3.51
CA GLY A 12 7.33 9.62 -4.73
C GLY A 12 6.69 8.72 -5.77
N HIS A 13 6.87 7.41 -5.66
CA HIS A 13 6.36 6.44 -6.63
C HIS A 13 5.18 5.62 -6.11
N GLU A 14 4.69 5.86 -4.89
CA GLU A 14 3.71 5.00 -4.22
C GLU A 14 2.39 4.91 -4.99
N ASN A 15 1.85 6.04 -5.45
CA ASN A 15 0.63 6.09 -6.26
C ASN A 15 0.83 5.41 -7.61
N LYS A 16 2.02 5.54 -8.21
CA LYS A 16 2.37 4.89 -9.47
C LYS A 16 2.51 3.38 -9.28
N VAL A 17 3.13 2.94 -8.18
CA VAL A 17 3.28 1.53 -7.80
C VAL A 17 1.91 0.91 -7.57
N LYS A 18 1.00 1.59 -6.85
CA LYS A 18 -0.38 1.14 -6.67
C LYS A 18 -1.06 0.89 -8.01
N ALA A 19 -1.07 1.88 -8.91
CA ALA A 19 -1.70 1.75 -10.22
C ALA A 19 -1.06 0.63 -11.06
N ASN A 20 0.28 0.54 -11.06
CA ASN A 20 1.01 -0.52 -11.77
C ASN A 20 0.70 -1.92 -11.20
N LEU A 21 0.60 -2.05 -9.88
CA LEU A 21 0.22 -3.29 -9.21
C LEU A 21 -1.19 -3.70 -9.64
N GLU A 22 -2.16 -2.80 -9.52
CA GLU A 22 -3.56 -3.05 -9.91
C GLU A 22 -3.64 -3.49 -11.39
N HIS A 23 -2.95 -2.78 -12.29
CA HIS A 23 -2.91 -3.13 -13.70
C HIS A 23 -2.29 -4.51 -13.95
N ARG A 24 -1.18 -4.84 -13.27
CA ARG A 24 -0.51 -6.15 -13.39
C ARG A 24 -1.35 -7.30 -12.83
N ILE A 25 -1.99 -7.08 -11.70
CA ILE A 25 -2.91 -8.04 -11.08
C ILE A 25 -4.02 -8.41 -12.07
N VAL A 26 -4.59 -7.42 -12.76
CA VAL A 26 -5.61 -7.64 -13.80
C VAL A 26 -5.00 -8.32 -15.02
N SER A 27 -3.87 -7.83 -15.53
CA SER A 27 -3.21 -8.37 -16.73
C SER A 27 -2.79 -9.83 -16.58
N MET A 28 -2.36 -10.25 -15.39
CA MET A 28 -1.95 -11.62 -15.08
C MET A 28 -3.09 -12.48 -14.54
N ASN A 29 -4.33 -11.97 -14.57
CA ASN A 29 -5.53 -12.63 -14.06
C ASN A 29 -5.41 -13.09 -12.59
N GLN A 30 -4.66 -12.35 -11.79
CA GLN A 30 -4.41 -12.62 -10.36
C GLN A 30 -5.40 -11.87 -9.45
N ALA A 31 -6.37 -11.14 -10.00
CA ALA A 31 -7.40 -10.44 -9.23
C ALA A 31 -8.06 -11.30 -8.12
N PRO A 32 -8.32 -12.61 -8.30
CA PRO A 32 -8.87 -13.45 -7.22
C PRO A 32 -7.96 -13.58 -5.99
N ARG A 33 -6.65 -13.36 -6.14
CA ARG A 33 -5.64 -13.47 -5.07
C ARG A 33 -5.35 -12.15 -4.36
N PHE A 34 -5.70 -11.02 -4.98
CA PHE A 34 -5.48 -9.69 -4.43
C PHE A 34 -6.83 -9.08 -4.04
N ARG A 35 -7.01 -8.80 -2.75
CA ARG A 35 -8.25 -8.21 -2.24
C ARG A 35 -8.22 -6.69 -2.30
N ARG A 36 -7.10 -6.07 -1.92
CA ARG A 36 -7.01 -4.62 -1.79
C ARG A 36 -5.56 -4.15 -1.82
N VAL A 37 -5.30 -3.02 -2.48
CA VAL A 37 -4.03 -2.29 -2.42
C VAL A 37 -4.32 -0.89 -1.87
N VAL A 38 -3.62 -0.48 -0.81
CA VAL A 38 -3.83 0.80 -0.15
C VAL A 38 -2.49 1.49 0.06
N VAL A 39 -2.44 2.77 -0.30
CA VAL A 39 -1.32 3.64 0.03
C VAL A 39 -1.70 4.40 1.31
N PRO A 40 -0.85 4.44 2.35
CA PRO A 40 -1.10 5.17 3.57
C PRO A 40 -0.93 6.68 3.32
N THR A 41 -1.96 7.29 2.73
CA THR A 41 -2.12 8.73 2.57
C THR A 41 -3.25 9.25 3.47
N GLU A 42 -3.07 10.45 3.97
CA GLU A 42 -4.07 11.22 4.71
C GLU A 42 -4.63 12.30 3.78
N GLN A 43 -5.95 12.42 3.72
CA GLN A 43 -6.61 13.47 2.96
C GLN A 43 -6.69 14.72 3.84
N VAL A 44 -5.86 15.72 3.55
CA VAL A 44 -5.92 17.02 4.20
C VAL A 44 -6.67 18.00 3.31
N ILE A 45 -7.58 18.77 3.89
CA ILE A 45 -8.27 19.85 3.17
C ILE A 45 -7.43 21.11 3.38
N GLU A 46 -6.74 21.54 2.33
CA GLU A 46 -5.98 22.78 2.34
C GLU A 46 -6.78 23.86 1.61
N THR A 47 -6.76 25.08 2.12
CA THR A 47 -7.40 26.22 1.43
C THR A 47 -6.34 26.93 0.63
N LYS A 48 -6.38 26.73 -0.69
CA LYS A 48 -5.48 27.41 -1.63
C LYS A 48 -6.33 28.35 -2.49
N ASP A 49 -5.98 29.63 -2.49
CA ASP A 49 -6.69 30.69 -3.23
C ASP A 49 -8.21 30.77 -2.90
N GLY A 50 -8.57 30.54 -1.63
CA GLY A 50 -9.96 30.57 -1.17
C GLY A 50 -10.81 29.35 -1.55
N GLN A 51 -10.26 28.39 -2.31
CA GLN A 51 -10.91 27.11 -2.61
C GLN A 51 -10.37 26.00 -1.70
N LYS A 52 -11.28 25.16 -1.20
CA LYS A 52 -10.93 23.95 -0.46
C LYS A 52 -10.43 22.89 -1.45
N VAL A 53 -9.14 22.62 -1.43
CA VAL A 53 -8.51 21.58 -2.24
C VAL A 53 -8.21 20.38 -1.34
N GLN A 54 -8.63 19.19 -1.75
CA GLN A 54 -8.23 17.95 -1.09
C GLN A 54 -6.80 17.62 -1.56
N ILE A 55 -5.85 17.64 -0.63
CA ILE A 55 -4.46 17.27 -0.87
C ILE A 55 -4.21 15.96 -0.15
N GLU A 56 -3.64 14.98 -0.85
CA GLU A 56 -3.21 13.72 -0.24
C GLU A 56 -1.81 13.90 0.35
N LYS A 57 -1.73 14.00 1.68
CA LYS A 57 -0.46 14.04 2.41
C LYS A 57 -0.05 12.62 2.79
N ARG A 58 1.16 12.20 2.41
CA ARG A 58 1.65 10.85 2.71
C ARG A 58 2.00 10.75 4.20
N VAL A 59 1.38 9.82 4.91
CA VAL A 59 1.67 9.55 6.34
C VAL A 59 2.94 8.72 6.45
N LEU A 60 3.15 7.78 5.52
CA LEU A 60 4.33 6.93 5.44
C LEU A 60 4.86 6.91 4.00
N PRO A 61 5.80 7.82 3.64
CA PRO A 61 6.39 7.82 2.31
C PRO A 61 7.18 6.53 2.07
N GLY A 62 7.02 5.96 0.88
CA GLY A 62 7.68 4.72 0.47
C GLY A 62 6.98 3.42 0.88
N TYR A 63 5.81 3.46 1.54
CA TYR A 63 5.12 2.24 1.97
C TYR A 63 3.79 2.03 1.24
N VAL A 64 3.49 0.79 0.87
CA VAL A 64 2.20 0.38 0.28
C VAL A 64 1.71 -0.88 1.00
N LEU A 65 0.45 -0.89 1.42
CA LEU A 65 -0.20 -2.05 2.01
C LEU A 65 -0.93 -2.84 0.94
N VAL A 66 -0.75 -4.15 0.94
CA VAL A 66 -1.46 -5.06 0.04
C VAL A 66 -2.09 -6.20 0.83
N ASN A 67 -3.38 -6.43 0.58
CA ASN A 67 -4.10 -7.59 1.07
C ASN A 67 -4.13 -8.64 -0.03
N MET A 68 -3.36 -9.71 0.13
CA MET A 68 -3.24 -10.76 -0.88
C MET A 68 -3.01 -12.14 -0.26
N ASP A 69 -3.25 -13.18 -1.04
CA ASP A 69 -2.80 -14.53 -0.72
C ASP A 69 -1.38 -14.74 -1.26
N LEU A 70 -0.42 -14.97 -0.38
CA LEU A 70 0.99 -15.07 -0.76
C LEU A 70 1.26 -16.39 -1.48
N ASN A 71 1.60 -16.29 -2.77
CA ASN A 71 2.16 -17.36 -3.58
C ASN A 71 3.35 -16.83 -4.42
N ASP A 72 4.02 -17.73 -5.13
CA ASP A 72 5.19 -17.38 -5.97
C ASP A 72 4.82 -16.41 -7.10
N ASP A 73 3.62 -16.53 -7.67
CA ASP A 73 3.13 -15.61 -8.72
C ASP A 73 2.91 -14.19 -8.18
N ALA A 74 2.17 -14.04 -7.08
CA ALA A 74 1.90 -12.75 -6.45
C ALA A 74 3.19 -12.10 -5.96
N TRP A 75 4.11 -12.89 -5.41
CA TRP A 75 5.44 -12.44 -5.04
C TRP A 75 6.20 -11.89 -6.25
N SER A 76 6.16 -12.62 -7.37
CA SER A 76 6.77 -12.20 -8.64
C SER A 76 6.11 -10.94 -9.20
N VAL A 77 4.77 -10.82 -9.15
CA VAL A 77 4.03 -9.63 -9.59
C VAL A 77 4.52 -8.38 -8.86
N VAL A 78 4.63 -8.46 -7.54
CA VAL A 78 5.08 -7.34 -6.70
C VAL A 78 6.54 -7.01 -6.98
N LYS A 79 7.43 -8.00 -6.97
CA LYS A 79 8.87 -7.77 -7.25
C LYS A 79 9.14 -7.23 -8.64
N ASN A 80 8.38 -7.67 -9.64
CA ASN A 80 8.56 -7.22 -11.01
C ASN A 80 7.95 -5.82 -11.24
N THR A 81 7.24 -5.25 -10.27
CA THR A 81 6.60 -3.93 -10.41
C THR A 81 7.63 -2.81 -10.28
N PRO A 82 7.72 -1.90 -11.28
CA PRO A 82 8.63 -0.77 -11.21
C PRO A 82 8.33 0.15 -10.03
N GLY A 83 9.35 0.51 -9.27
CA GLY A 83 9.23 1.37 -8.08
C GLY A 83 9.16 0.61 -6.76
N VAL A 84 9.03 -0.72 -6.79
CA VAL A 84 9.11 -1.60 -5.61
C VAL A 84 10.57 -1.90 -5.29
N THR A 85 10.99 -1.65 -4.05
CA THR A 85 12.31 -2.05 -3.55
C THR A 85 12.28 -3.43 -2.92
N GLY A 86 11.12 -3.85 -2.40
CA GLY A 86 10.90 -5.19 -1.89
C GLY A 86 9.72 -5.26 -0.92
N PHE A 87 9.59 -6.40 -0.24
CA PHE A 87 8.66 -6.52 0.88
C PHE A 87 9.34 -6.12 2.18
N VAL A 88 8.55 -5.59 3.10
CA VAL A 88 9.02 -5.31 4.46
C VAL A 88 9.01 -6.62 5.27
N GLY A 89 10.17 -6.96 5.82
CA GLY A 89 10.36 -8.17 6.60
C GLY A 89 11.83 -8.54 6.78
N ALA A 90 12.13 -9.33 7.80
CA ALA A 90 13.47 -9.85 8.05
C ALA A 90 13.80 -10.98 7.05
N GLY A 91 14.26 -10.61 5.85
CA GLY A 91 14.87 -11.54 4.88
C GLY A 91 14.07 -11.78 3.60
N ALA A 92 14.10 -13.03 3.11
CA ALA A 92 13.60 -13.39 1.78
C ALA A 92 12.07 -13.57 1.69
N LYS A 93 11.39 -13.72 2.84
CA LYS A 93 9.94 -13.97 2.90
C LYS A 93 9.21 -12.75 3.47
N PRO A 94 8.10 -12.32 2.86
CA PRO A 94 7.33 -11.19 3.36
C PRO A 94 6.65 -11.55 4.68
N VAL A 95 6.71 -10.64 5.65
CA VAL A 95 6.10 -10.84 6.96
C VAL A 95 4.64 -10.37 6.88
N PRO A 96 3.66 -11.24 7.19
CA PRO A 96 2.27 -10.82 7.22
C PRO A 96 2.00 -9.93 8.45
N LEU A 97 1.22 -8.88 8.25
CA LEU A 97 0.73 -8.03 9.32
C LEU A 97 -0.57 -8.57 9.90
N ALA A 98 -0.73 -8.40 11.20
CA ALA A 98 -1.99 -8.66 11.87
C ALA A 98 -3.04 -7.64 11.41
N GLN A 99 -4.30 -8.07 11.29
CA GLN A 99 -5.41 -7.19 10.89
C GLN A 99 -5.50 -5.94 11.78
N ALA A 100 -5.30 -6.10 13.10
CA ALA A 100 -5.27 -4.98 14.04
C ALA A 100 -4.19 -3.93 13.73
N GLU A 101 -3.03 -4.35 13.21
CA GLU A 101 -1.95 -3.41 12.85
C GLU A 101 -2.29 -2.64 11.58
N VAL A 102 -2.85 -3.34 10.61
CA VAL A 102 -3.32 -2.74 9.36
C VAL A 102 -4.43 -1.75 9.65
N ASP A 103 -5.39 -2.13 10.49
CA ASP A 103 -6.48 -1.25 10.88
C ASP A 103 -5.91 -0.01 11.57
N ARG A 104 -4.91 -0.13 12.46
CA ARG A 104 -4.23 1.04 13.00
C ARG A 104 -3.63 1.92 11.91
N ILE A 105 -2.83 1.38 11.00
CA ILE A 105 -2.19 2.16 9.92
C ILE A 105 -3.22 2.84 8.99
N LEU A 106 -4.30 2.13 8.65
CA LEU A 106 -5.36 2.65 7.78
C LEU A 106 -6.25 3.68 8.48
N HIS A 107 -6.55 3.50 9.77
CA HIS A 107 -7.37 4.44 10.55
C HIS A 107 -6.57 5.66 11.02
N THR A 108 -5.23 5.60 11.08
CA THR A 108 -4.39 6.76 11.42
C THR A 108 -4.54 7.92 10.43
N GLY A 109 -5.03 7.68 9.20
CA GLY A 109 -5.44 8.74 8.26
C GLY A 109 -6.73 9.48 8.67
N THR A 110 -7.34 9.11 9.79
CA THR A 110 -8.43 9.84 10.46
C THR A 110 -8.04 10.02 11.92
N GLY A 111 -7.08 10.91 12.18
CA GLY A 111 -6.80 11.49 13.50
C GLY A 111 -6.85 10.53 14.68
N ALA A 112 -5.75 9.84 14.97
CA ALA A 112 -5.55 9.17 16.25
C ALA A 112 -4.23 9.64 16.88
N GLY A 113 -4.30 10.84 17.48
CA GLY A 113 -3.62 11.06 18.76
C GLY A 113 -4.48 10.47 19.88
N GLY A 114 -3.84 9.90 20.90
CA GLY A 114 -4.45 9.32 22.10
C GLY A 114 -4.17 7.82 22.18
N ALA A 115 -3.35 7.30 23.11
CA ALA A 115 -2.93 7.80 24.41
C ALA A 115 -1.51 7.32 24.73
#